data_AF-A0A9P5ZW35-F1
#
_entry.id   AF-A0A9P5ZW35-F1
#
_cell.length_a   1.000
_cell.length_b   1.000
_cell.length_c   1.000
_cell.angle_alpha   90.00
_cell.angle_beta   90.00
_cell.angle_gamma   90.00
#
_symmetry.space_group_name_H-M   'P 1'
#
loop_
_entity.id
_entity.type
_entity.pdbx_description
1 polymer ?
#
loop_
_entity_poly.entity_id
_entity_poly.type
_entity_poly.pdbx_seq_one_letter_code
_entity_poly.pdbx_strand_id
1 'polypeptide(L)'
;MAHRASGQAKAARGGRPWTLDAQRGWLMDRMESYMKARQSKQLGAIAGFHRKVLDDFIQEFWKNKNMPAEEHGEALGTLDQRIREWFVNHSRKAGPIRGSKVLDLRGTKKKRLAAWQAYSRLYYDTALKPLVEEQWREDPAYDPTSHEVPFEFCNKEEVAAYIEEEYQQDGDIEEEDNLDSDNDGDVDPEELSRRQANRKLQTYVPSMTTLHMCEQIYKELGFVGVVCFTGPEPKCGGSIVVTFGTNG
;
A
#
# COMPACT_ATOMS: atom_id res chain seq x y z
N MET A 1 49.15 -27.85 -15.13
CA MET A 1 48.27 -27.84 -13.94
C MET A 1 47.40 -26.59 -14.01
N ALA A 2 46.17 -26.73 -14.50
CA ALA A 2 45.24 -25.61 -14.66
C ALA A 2 44.45 -25.42 -13.35
N HIS A 3 44.58 -24.24 -12.74
CA HIS A 3 43.80 -23.86 -11.57
C HIS A 3 42.33 -23.66 -11.95
N ARG A 4 41.46 -24.47 -11.34
CA ARG A 4 40.00 -24.32 -11.36
C ARG A 4 39.62 -22.97 -10.74
N ALA A 5 39.07 -22.07 -11.53
CA ALA A 5 38.38 -20.89 -11.05
C ALA A 5 37.09 -21.34 -10.32
N SER A 6 37.03 -21.13 -9.00
CA SER A 6 35.81 -21.27 -8.22
C SER A 6 34.87 -20.11 -8.58
N GLY A 7 33.78 -20.44 -9.26
CA GLY A 7 32.71 -19.49 -9.56
C GLY A 7 32.07 -18.99 -8.26
N GLN A 8 32.39 -17.76 -7.87
CA GLN A 8 31.61 -17.05 -6.87
C GLN A 8 30.24 -16.74 -7.47
N ALA A 9 29.22 -17.42 -6.97
CA ALA A 9 27.83 -17.16 -7.31
C ALA A 9 27.51 -15.67 -7.04
N LYS A 10 26.91 -15.00 -8.03
CA LYS A 10 26.36 -13.64 -7.86
C LYS A 10 25.31 -13.67 -6.74
N ALA A 11 25.59 -12.95 -5.65
CA ALA A 11 24.64 -12.77 -4.56
C ALA A 11 23.35 -12.12 -5.09
N ALA A 12 22.21 -12.62 -4.62
CA ALA A 12 20.88 -12.06 -4.88
C ALA A 12 20.84 -10.57 -4.52
N ARG A 13 19.89 -9.84 -5.13
CA ARG A 13 19.69 -8.37 -5.08
C ARG A 13 19.39 -7.77 -3.70
N GLY A 14 20.18 -8.10 -2.67
CA GLY A 14 20.28 -7.39 -1.41
C GLY A 14 21.71 -6.87 -1.29
N GLY A 15 21.87 -5.59 -0.96
CA GLY A 15 23.20 -5.00 -0.76
C GLY A 15 24.04 -5.83 0.22
N ARG A 16 25.37 -5.78 0.07
CA ARG A 16 26.26 -6.50 1.00
C ARG A 16 25.97 -6.05 2.43
N PRO A 17 25.79 -6.98 3.39
CA PRO A 17 25.58 -6.62 4.78
C PRO A 17 26.78 -5.82 5.28
N TRP A 18 26.52 -4.79 6.10
CA TRP A 18 27.59 -3.95 6.66
C TRP A 18 28.40 -4.68 7.75
N THR A 19 27.89 -5.78 8.27
CA THR A 19 28.54 -6.63 9.28
C THR A 19 29.30 -7.79 8.65
N LEU A 20 30.47 -8.11 9.17
CA LEU A 20 31.16 -9.39 8.92
C LEU A 20 30.43 -10.57 9.58
N ASP A 21 30.64 -11.79 9.13
CA ASP A 21 29.97 -12.98 9.68
C ASP A 21 30.25 -13.17 11.19
N ALA A 22 31.49 -12.90 11.62
CA ALA A 22 31.86 -12.94 13.05
C ALA A 22 31.11 -11.89 13.88
N GLN A 23 30.95 -10.67 13.34
CA GLN A 23 30.20 -9.59 13.99
C GLN A 23 28.71 -9.94 14.07
N ARG A 24 28.17 -10.57 13.01
CA ARG A 24 26.78 -10.99 12.95
C ARG A 24 26.48 -12.07 13.99
N GLY A 25 27.34 -13.09 14.12
CA GLY A 25 27.21 -14.11 15.17
C GLY A 25 27.20 -13.48 16.57
N TRP A 26 28.17 -12.60 16.83
CA TRP A 26 28.28 -11.89 18.11
C TRP A 26 27.06 -11.04 18.46
N LEU A 27 26.41 -10.41 17.46
CA LEU A 27 25.18 -9.64 17.64
C LEU A 27 23.97 -10.56 17.88
N MET A 28 23.90 -11.71 17.21
CA MET A 28 22.83 -12.71 17.40
C MET A 28 22.84 -13.29 18.82
N ASP A 29 24.01 -13.57 19.39
CA ASP A 29 24.14 -14.09 20.75
C ASP A 29 23.58 -13.12 21.81
N ARG A 30 23.55 -11.81 21.48
CA ARG A 30 23.00 -10.76 22.36
C ARG A 30 21.52 -10.48 22.14
N MET A 31 20.88 -11.16 21.19
CA MET A 31 19.46 -10.96 20.87
C MET A 31 18.55 -11.30 22.05
N GLU A 32 18.87 -12.35 22.81
CA GLU A 32 18.06 -12.73 23.97
C GLU A 32 18.06 -11.63 25.05
N SER A 33 19.23 -11.05 25.32
CA SER A 33 19.40 -9.92 26.23
C SER A 33 18.66 -8.68 25.75
N TYR A 34 18.68 -8.39 24.44
CA TYR A 34 17.88 -7.33 23.85
C TYR A 34 16.38 -7.55 24.06
N MET A 35 15.89 -8.77 23.84
CA MET A 35 14.48 -9.11 24.02
C MET A 35 14.05 -8.97 25.49
N LYS A 36 14.89 -9.38 26.44
CA LYS A 36 14.66 -9.16 27.89
C LYS A 36 14.60 -7.68 28.22
N ALA A 37 15.54 -6.87 27.73
CA ALA A 37 15.53 -5.42 27.94
C ALA A 37 14.28 -4.75 27.34
N ARG A 38 13.82 -5.21 26.17
CA ARG A 38 12.63 -4.70 25.48
C ARG A 38 11.32 -5.07 26.20
N GLN A 39 11.25 -6.25 26.80
CA GLN A 39 10.09 -6.70 27.58
C GLN A 39 10.06 -6.09 28.98
N SER A 40 11.20 -5.63 29.49
CA SER A 40 11.27 -4.95 30.78
C SER A 40 10.45 -3.65 30.77
N LYS A 41 9.77 -3.36 31.88
CA LYS A 41 9.07 -2.08 32.10
C LYS A 41 10.01 -0.99 32.66
N GLN A 42 11.31 -1.28 32.77
CA GLN A 42 12.27 -0.34 33.34
C GLN A 42 12.60 0.77 32.34
N LEU A 43 12.40 2.02 32.77
CA LEU A 43 12.81 3.20 32.01
C LEU A 43 14.32 3.15 31.76
N GLY A 44 14.71 3.21 30.49
CA GLY A 44 16.12 3.23 30.08
C GLY A 44 16.81 1.87 29.93
N ALA A 45 16.15 0.74 30.18
CA ALA A 45 16.77 -0.59 30.02
C ALA A 45 17.31 -0.84 28.59
N ILE A 46 16.55 -0.44 27.57
CA ILE A 46 16.98 -0.55 26.16
C ILE A 46 18.17 0.37 25.86
N ALA A 47 18.15 1.60 26.40
CA ALA A 47 19.23 2.56 26.19
C ALA A 47 20.53 2.08 26.86
N GLY A 48 20.43 1.54 28.08
CA GLY A 48 21.55 0.93 28.79
C GLY A 48 22.12 -0.29 28.07
N PHE A 49 21.24 -1.14 27.52
CA PHE A 49 21.65 -2.27 26.68
C PHE A 49 22.43 -1.79 25.44
N HIS A 50 21.91 -0.84 24.67
CA HIS A 50 22.59 -0.36 23.47
C HIS A 50 23.95 0.27 23.78
N ARG A 51 24.04 1.07 24.86
CA ARG A 51 25.33 1.65 25.29
C ARG A 51 26.35 0.55 25.60
N LYS A 52 25.96 -0.45 26.40
CA LYS A 52 26.83 -1.58 26.74
C LYS A 52 27.27 -2.36 25.49
N VAL A 53 26.34 -2.64 24.58
CA VAL A 53 26.65 -3.38 23.35
C VAL A 53 27.58 -2.59 22.44
N LEU A 54 27.40 -1.28 22.33
CA LEU A 54 28.29 -0.42 21.56
C LEU A 54 29.70 -0.44 22.15
N ASP A 55 29.83 -0.26 23.47
CA ASP A 55 31.13 -0.29 24.17
C ASP A 55 31.84 -1.64 23.98
N ASP A 56 31.12 -2.76 24.19
CA ASP A 56 31.66 -4.11 24.01
C ASP A 56 32.06 -4.36 22.53
N PHE A 57 31.26 -3.85 21.58
CA PHE A 57 31.54 -4.03 20.14
C PHE A 57 32.79 -3.26 19.72
N ILE A 58 32.97 -2.04 20.21
CA ILE A 58 34.17 -1.23 19.96
C ILE A 58 35.39 -1.92 20.54
N GLN A 59 35.27 -2.45 21.76
CA GLN A 59 36.36 -3.20 22.39
C GLN A 59 36.72 -4.48 21.64
N GLU A 60 35.77 -5.19 21.04
CA GLU A 60 36.09 -6.45 20.37
C GLU A 60 36.61 -6.23 18.94
N PHE A 61 35.97 -5.33 18.19
CA PHE A 61 36.18 -5.23 16.74
C PHE A 61 36.94 -3.97 16.30
N TRP A 62 37.04 -2.93 17.15
CA TRP A 62 37.64 -1.64 16.77
C TRP A 62 38.95 -1.32 17.48
N LYS A 63 39.41 -2.13 18.45
CA LYS A 63 40.71 -1.95 19.14
C LYS A 63 41.91 -1.72 18.21
N ASN A 64 41.89 -2.32 17.02
CA ASN A 64 43.02 -2.27 16.08
C ASN A 64 42.84 -1.25 14.96
N LYS A 65 41.76 -0.45 14.98
CA LYS A 65 41.44 0.47 13.89
C LYS A 65 42.03 1.85 14.20
N ASN A 66 43.19 2.16 13.62
CA ASN A 66 43.73 3.52 13.63
C ASN A 66 42.87 4.43 12.74
N MET A 67 42.02 5.25 13.35
CA MET A 67 41.27 6.31 12.66
C MET A 67 41.61 7.68 13.27
N PRO A 68 41.61 8.76 12.48
CA PRO A 68 41.80 10.12 12.98
C PRO A 68 40.61 10.51 13.89
N ALA A 69 40.86 11.39 14.87
CA ALA A 69 39.91 11.70 15.94
C ALA A 69 38.57 12.28 15.46
N GLU A 70 38.56 13.04 14.37
CA GLU A 70 37.35 13.62 13.79
C GLU A 70 36.45 12.55 13.13
N GLU A 71 37.03 11.68 12.30
CA GLU A 71 36.30 10.56 11.69
C GLU A 71 35.82 9.55 12.75
N HIS A 72 36.53 9.46 13.87
CA HIS A 72 36.16 8.56 14.95
C HIS A 72 34.78 8.90 15.53
N GLY A 73 34.46 10.18 15.73
CA GLY A 73 33.16 10.61 16.26
C GLY A 73 32.00 10.28 15.32
N GLU A 74 32.14 10.59 14.04
CA GLU A 74 31.10 10.35 13.03
C GLU A 74 30.90 8.85 12.75
N ALA A 75 32.00 8.09 12.71
CA ALA A 75 31.96 6.65 12.56
C ALA A 75 31.27 5.96 13.74
N LEU A 76 31.49 6.45 14.98
CA LEU A 76 30.80 5.95 16.16
C LEU A 76 29.30 6.24 16.14
N GLY A 77 28.89 7.45 15.75
CA GLY A 77 27.47 7.80 15.61
C GLY A 77 26.76 6.91 14.58
N THR A 78 27.40 6.70 13.43
CA THR A 78 26.91 5.81 12.38
C THR A 78 26.83 4.36 12.85
N LEU A 79 27.82 3.90 13.64
CA LEU A 79 27.83 2.56 14.20
C LEU A 79 26.71 2.34 15.22
N ASP A 80 26.50 3.29 16.14
CA ASP A 80 25.40 3.23 17.11
C ASP A 80 24.05 3.11 16.39
N GLN A 81 23.80 3.96 15.39
CA GLN A 81 22.58 3.88 14.59
C GLN A 81 22.41 2.51 13.93
N ARG A 82 23.45 1.99 13.28
CA ARG A 82 23.40 0.70 12.60
C ARG A 82 23.17 -0.48 13.55
N ILE A 83 23.78 -0.46 14.74
CA ILE A 83 23.56 -1.50 15.76
C ILE A 83 22.11 -1.45 16.25
N ARG A 84 21.57 -0.27 16.53
CA ARG A 84 20.16 -0.10 16.94
C ARG A 84 19.19 -0.62 15.89
N GLU A 85 19.37 -0.21 14.64
CA GLU A 85 18.56 -0.66 13.52
C GLU A 85 18.68 -2.18 13.32
N TRP A 86 19.89 -2.73 13.50
CA TRP A 86 20.11 -4.16 13.42
C TRP A 86 19.26 -4.92 14.44
N PHE A 87 19.30 -4.56 15.72
CA PHE A 87 18.47 -5.22 16.75
C PHE A 87 16.98 -5.01 16.50
N VAL A 88 16.55 -3.83 16.06
CA VAL A 88 15.13 -3.59 15.71
C VAL A 88 14.69 -4.48 14.55
N ASN A 89 15.51 -4.61 13.51
CA ASN A 89 15.16 -5.41 12.33
C ASN A 89 15.18 -6.90 12.62
N HIS A 90 16.10 -7.38 13.46
CA HIS A 90 16.25 -8.80 13.77
C HIS A 90 15.41 -9.27 14.98
N SER A 91 14.91 -8.34 15.81
CA SER A 91 13.98 -8.64 16.92
C SER A 91 12.51 -8.61 16.50
N ARG A 92 12.21 -8.08 15.31
CA ARG A 92 10.95 -8.36 14.66
C ARG A 92 10.95 -9.86 14.46
N LYS A 93 10.08 -10.57 15.19
CA LYS A 93 9.67 -11.93 14.79
C LYS A 93 9.46 -11.84 13.28
N ALA A 94 9.92 -12.83 12.52
CA ALA A 94 9.42 -13.07 11.17
C ALA A 94 7.92 -13.36 11.28
N GLY A 95 7.15 -12.35 11.68
CA GLY A 95 5.74 -12.28 11.46
C GLY A 95 5.55 -12.28 9.96
N PRO A 96 4.35 -12.65 9.52
CA PRO A 96 4.04 -12.76 8.10
C PRO A 96 4.60 -11.52 7.41
N ILE A 97 5.52 -11.77 6.46
CA ILE A 97 6.14 -10.73 5.62
C ILE A 97 5.03 -9.75 5.28
N ARG A 98 5.21 -8.44 5.50
CA ARG A 98 4.29 -7.44 4.94
C ARG A 98 4.24 -7.68 3.43
N GLY A 99 3.27 -8.49 2.98
CA GLY A 99 3.34 -9.27 1.74
C GLY A 99 2.42 -10.48 1.73
N SER A 100 2.32 -11.26 2.82
CA SER A 100 1.15 -12.13 3.02
C SER A 100 0.02 -11.24 3.52
N LYS A 101 -0.70 -10.64 2.57
CA LYS A 101 -1.96 -9.95 2.85
C LYS A 101 -2.83 -10.92 3.65
N VAL A 102 -3.01 -10.65 4.93
CA VAL A 102 -4.29 -10.97 5.57
C VAL A 102 -5.33 -10.39 4.61
N LEU A 103 -6.17 -11.26 4.04
CA LEU A 103 -7.20 -10.91 3.06
C LEU A 103 -7.91 -9.62 3.52
N ASP A 104 -7.56 -8.48 2.93
CA ASP A 104 -8.32 -7.26 3.15
C ASP A 104 -9.53 -7.31 2.22
N LEU A 105 -10.53 -8.09 2.64
CA LEU A 105 -11.83 -8.19 1.98
C LEU A 105 -12.63 -6.88 2.09
N ARG A 106 -12.13 -5.92 2.87
CA ARG A 106 -12.56 -4.53 2.80
C ARG A 106 -11.88 -3.98 1.56
N GLY A 107 -12.41 -4.32 0.38
CA GLY A 107 -11.92 -3.79 -0.88
C GLY A 107 -11.59 -2.31 -0.70
N THR A 108 -10.42 -1.88 -1.20
CA THR A 108 -10.04 -0.47 -1.12
C THR A 108 -11.22 0.33 -1.63
N LYS A 109 -11.89 1.06 -0.73
CA LYS A 109 -12.99 1.93 -1.12
C LYS A 109 -12.38 2.83 -2.19
N LYS A 110 -12.75 2.59 -3.45
CA LYS A 110 -12.35 3.47 -4.54
C LYS A 110 -12.89 4.81 -4.10
N LYS A 111 -12.01 5.72 -3.67
CA LYS A 111 -12.42 7.06 -3.31
C LYS A 111 -13.11 7.58 -4.56
N ARG A 112 -14.37 8.03 -4.44
CA ARG A 112 -15.03 8.74 -5.52
C ARG A 112 -14.06 9.84 -5.92
N LEU A 113 -13.64 9.83 -7.18
CA LEU A 113 -12.79 10.89 -7.71
C LEU A 113 -13.56 12.20 -7.52
N ALA A 114 -12.85 13.27 -7.20
CA ALA A 114 -13.48 14.58 -7.21
C ALA A 114 -14.05 14.85 -8.62
N ALA A 115 -15.15 15.60 -8.74
CA ALA A 115 -15.83 15.83 -10.02
C ALA A 115 -14.86 16.30 -11.12
N TRP A 116 -13.96 17.24 -10.79
CA TRP A 116 -12.93 17.72 -11.71
C TRP A 116 -11.95 16.63 -12.16
N GLN A 117 -11.60 15.67 -11.30
CA GLN A 117 -10.72 14.54 -11.65
C GLN A 117 -11.43 13.53 -12.55
N ALA A 118 -12.73 13.35 -12.36
CA ALA A 118 -13.56 12.50 -13.20
C ALA A 118 -13.73 13.13 -14.59
N TYR A 119 -14.06 14.43 -14.64
CA TYR A 119 -14.19 15.20 -15.86
C TYR A 119 -12.88 15.24 -16.63
N SER A 120 -11.76 15.58 -15.96
CA SER A 120 -10.44 15.56 -16.59
C SER A 120 -10.17 14.20 -17.24
N ARG A 121 -10.44 13.08 -16.56
CA ARG A 121 -10.25 11.75 -17.17
C ARG A 121 -11.16 11.44 -18.36
N LEU A 122 -12.38 11.98 -18.37
CA LEU A 122 -13.36 11.73 -19.44
C LEU A 122 -13.07 12.58 -20.68
N TYR A 123 -12.68 13.84 -20.47
CA TYR A 123 -12.60 14.85 -21.53
C TYR A 123 -11.18 15.36 -21.79
N TYR A 124 -10.15 14.73 -21.18
CA TYR A 124 -8.75 15.12 -21.41
C TYR A 124 -8.40 15.08 -22.90
N ASP A 125 -8.62 13.94 -23.55
CA ASP A 125 -8.18 13.74 -24.93
C ASP A 125 -8.99 14.55 -25.94
N THR A 126 -10.23 14.93 -25.61
CA THR A 126 -11.16 15.57 -26.55
C THR A 126 -11.23 17.08 -26.42
N ALA A 127 -11.26 17.61 -25.19
CA ALA A 127 -11.49 19.04 -24.93
C ALA A 127 -10.28 19.71 -24.27
N LEU A 128 -9.68 19.08 -23.25
CA LEU A 128 -8.62 19.72 -22.47
C LEU A 128 -7.26 19.69 -23.18
N LYS A 129 -6.92 18.59 -23.85
CA LYS A 129 -5.65 18.43 -24.56
C LYS A 129 -5.41 19.52 -25.61
N PRO A 130 -6.33 19.82 -26.54
CA PRO A 130 -6.09 20.88 -27.52
C PRO A 130 -5.94 22.27 -26.87
N LEU A 131 -6.73 22.56 -25.82
CA LEU A 131 -6.62 23.82 -25.07
C LEU A 131 -5.26 23.95 -24.39
N VAL A 132 -4.83 22.90 -23.69
CA VAL A 132 -3.55 22.82 -22.99
C VAL A 132 -2.37 22.92 -23.98
N GLU A 133 -2.47 22.29 -25.15
CA GLU A 133 -1.45 22.38 -26.20
C GLU A 133 -1.39 23.73 -26.91
N GLU A 134 -2.50 24.47 -27.00
CA GLU A 134 -2.55 25.84 -27.50
C GLU A 134 -1.90 26.79 -26.50
N GLN A 135 -2.29 26.71 -25.23
CA GLN A 135 -1.69 27.50 -24.15
C GLN A 135 -0.21 27.19 -23.97
N TRP A 136 0.21 25.92 -24.10
CA TRP A 136 1.62 25.55 -24.03
C TRP A 136 2.43 26.16 -25.16
N ARG A 137 1.85 26.32 -26.35
CA ARG A 137 2.49 27.01 -27.48
C ARG A 137 2.66 28.51 -27.27
N GLU A 138 1.84 29.11 -26.42
CA GLU A 138 1.92 30.54 -26.06
C GLU A 138 2.88 30.82 -24.89
N ASP A 139 3.28 29.80 -24.13
CA ASP A 139 4.17 29.96 -22.99
C ASP A 139 5.61 30.32 -23.45
N PRO A 140 6.26 31.33 -22.85
CA PRO A 140 7.64 31.69 -23.18
C PRO A 140 8.68 30.56 -22.95
N ALA A 141 8.31 29.49 -22.23
CA ALA A 141 9.11 28.29 -22.04
C ALA A 141 8.92 27.22 -23.13
N TYR A 142 8.12 27.49 -24.17
CA TYR A 142 7.85 26.54 -25.24
C TYR A 142 9.10 26.22 -26.06
N ASP A 143 9.51 24.95 -26.05
CA ASP A 143 10.52 24.40 -26.94
C ASP A 143 9.83 23.55 -28.03
N PRO A 144 9.89 23.94 -29.32
CA PRO A 144 9.29 23.17 -30.42
C PRO A 144 9.92 21.78 -30.62
N THR A 145 11.03 21.48 -29.94
CA THR A 145 11.73 20.20 -29.96
C THR A 145 11.20 19.23 -28.89
N SER A 146 10.50 19.73 -27.86
CA SER A 146 9.87 18.91 -26.83
C SER A 146 8.50 18.43 -27.30
N HIS A 147 8.30 17.12 -27.39
CA HIS A 147 7.05 16.53 -27.84
C HIS A 147 6.01 16.37 -26.71
N GLU A 148 6.41 16.63 -25.47
CA GLU A 148 5.57 16.41 -24.28
C GLU A 148 5.34 17.72 -23.54
N VAL A 149 4.06 18.01 -23.25
CA VAL A 149 3.67 19.11 -22.37
C VAL A 149 4.04 18.71 -20.93
N PRO A 150 4.81 19.54 -20.19
CA PRO A 150 5.13 19.24 -18.81
C PRO A 150 3.87 19.04 -17.96
N PHE A 151 3.85 18.01 -17.12
CA PHE A 151 2.71 17.67 -16.25
C PHE A 151 2.28 18.84 -15.33
N GLU A 152 3.19 19.75 -15.04
CA GLU A 152 2.98 20.97 -14.24
C GLU A 152 2.05 21.97 -14.96
N PHE A 153 2.01 21.95 -16.29
CA PHE A 153 1.18 22.83 -17.11
C PHE A 153 -0.27 22.31 -17.21
N CYS A 154 -0.47 20.99 -17.21
CA CYS A 154 -1.80 20.35 -17.28
C CYS A 154 -2.68 20.57 -16.03
N ASN A 155 -2.11 21.06 -14.92
CA ASN A 155 -2.82 21.31 -13.66
C ASN A 155 -3.03 22.81 -13.36
N LYS A 156 -2.83 23.71 -14.35
CA LYS A 156 -3.03 25.15 -14.14
C LYS A 156 -4.50 25.49 -13.87
N GLU A 157 -4.71 26.55 -13.09
CA GLU A 157 -6.00 27.02 -12.56
C GLU A 157 -7.05 27.28 -13.66
N GLU A 158 -6.64 27.54 -14.90
CA GLU A 158 -7.52 27.80 -16.03
C GLU A 158 -8.28 26.56 -16.51
N VAL A 159 -7.64 25.37 -16.46
CA VAL A 159 -8.32 24.10 -16.75
C VAL A 159 -9.35 23.80 -15.66
N ALA A 160 -9.04 24.14 -14.40
CA ALA A 160 -10.01 23.99 -13.30
C ALA A 160 -11.20 24.95 -13.46
N ALA A 161 -10.95 26.19 -13.89
CA ALA A 161 -11.99 27.19 -14.14
C ALA A 161 -12.90 26.81 -15.33
N TYR A 162 -12.34 26.30 -16.43
CA TYR A 162 -13.12 25.81 -17.57
C TYR A 162 -14.03 24.63 -17.17
N ILE A 163 -13.50 23.70 -16.37
CA ILE A 163 -14.27 22.58 -15.84
C ILE A 163 -15.41 23.08 -14.94
N GLU A 164 -15.17 24.06 -14.08
CA GLU A 164 -16.19 24.62 -13.18
C GLU A 164 -17.28 25.40 -13.93
N GLU A 165 -16.90 26.16 -14.98
CA GLU A 165 -17.81 26.92 -15.83
C GLU A 165 -18.72 26.01 -16.67
N GLU A 166 -18.17 24.96 -17.29
CA GLU A 166 -18.95 24.00 -18.07
C GLU A 166 -19.89 23.16 -17.17
N TYR A 167 -19.46 22.80 -15.96
CA TYR A 167 -20.33 22.15 -14.96
C TYR A 167 -21.50 23.03 -14.52
N GLN A 168 -21.30 24.35 -14.44
CA GLN A 168 -22.38 25.29 -14.10
C GLN A 168 -23.34 25.52 -15.28
N GLN A 169 -22.87 25.33 -16.52
CA GLN A 169 -23.67 25.50 -17.72
C GLN A 169 -24.54 24.27 -18.03
N ASP A 170 -24.06 23.06 -17.73
CA ASP A 170 -24.79 21.78 -17.87
C ASP A 170 -25.62 21.39 -16.61
N GLY A 171 -25.88 22.35 -15.71
CA GLY A 171 -26.55 22.19 -14.41
C GLY A 171 -28.01 21.71 -14.41
N ASP A 172 -28.47 21.01 -15.44
CA ASP A 172 -29.80 20.36 -15.52
C ASP A 172 -29.74 18.81 -15.54
N ILE A 173 -28.55 18.20 -15.36
CA ILE A 173 -28.41 16.72 -15.42
C ILE A 173 -28.46 16.04 -14.03
N GLU A 174 -28.57 16.78 -12.92
CA GLU A 174 -28.80 16.21 -11.57
C GLU A 174 -30.23 16.46 -11.05
N GLU A 175 -31.26 16.00 -11.78
CA GLU A 175 -32.60 15.81 -11.21
C GLU A 175 -33.20 14.41 -11.41
N GLU A 176 -32.43 13.42 -11.88
CA GLU A 176 -32.95 12.05 -12.07
C GLU A 176 -32.68 11.06 -10.91
N ASP A 177 -32.02 11.50 -9.83
CA ASP A 177 -31.80 10.68 -8.61
C ASP A 177 -32.68 11.12 -7.41
N ASN A 178 -33.63 12.04 -7.63
CA ASN A 178 -34.61 12.49 -6.63
C ASN A 178 -35.98 11.80 -6.74
N LEU A 179 -36.05 10.61 -7.37
CA LEU A 179 -37.27 9.78 -7.43
C LEU A 179 -37.47 8.85 -6.22
N ASP A 180 -37.02 9.25 -5.02
CA ASP A 180 -37.37 8.56 -3.77
C ASP A 180 -38.07 9.50 -2.75
N SER A 181 -38.66 10.61 -3.23
CA SER A 181 -39.65 11.35 -2.43
C SER A 181 -41.00 10.65 -2.54
N ASP A 182 -41.41 10.08 -1.42
CA ASP A 182 -42.81 9.89 -1.02
C ASP A 182 -43.61 8.78 -1.72
N ASN A 183 -43.31 7.51 -1.42
CA ASN A 183 -44.41 6.55 -1.16
C ASN A 183 -43.97 5.30 -0.38
N ASP A 184 -43.66 5.42 0.92
CA ASP A 184 -43.61 4.25 1.80
C ASP A 184 -44.40 4.58 3.08
N GLY A 185 -45.64 4.09 3.13
CA GLY A 185 -46.43 4.08 4.37
C GLY A 185 -45.79 3.15 5.39
N ASP A 186 -45.72 3.58 6.65
CA ASP A 186 -45.28 2.88 7.88
C ASP A 186 -44.73 1.46 7.64
N VAL A 187 -43.55 1.36 7.03
CA VAL A 187 -42.79 0.11 7.01
C VAL A 187 -41.95 0.08 8.28
N ASP A 188 -42.07 -1.03 9.02
CA ASP A 188 -41.31 -1.29 10.24
C ASP A 188 -39.81 -0.96 10.02
N PRO A 189 -39.19 -0.13 10.88
CA PRO A 189 -37.77 0.22 10.78
C PRO A 189 -36.84 -1.00 10.71
N GLU A 190 -37.23 -2.16 11.26
CA GLU A 190 -36.45 -3.39 11.16
C GLU A 190 -36.48 -3.99 9.73
N GLU A 191 -37.64 -3.92 9.07
CA GLU A 191 -37.86 -4.36 7.69
C GLU A 191 -37.08 -3.47 6.70
N LEU A 192 -37.06 -2.15 6.93
CA LEU A 192 -36.27 -1.18 6.14
C LEU A 192 -34.76 -1.42 6.29
N SER A 193 -34.28 -1.67 7.51
CA SER A 193 -32.89 -2.00 7.77
C SER A 193 -32.49 -3.31 7.07
N ARG A 194 -33.36 -4.32 7.10
CA ARG A 194 -33.17 -5.59 6.39
C ARG A 194 -33.13 -5.38 4.87
N ARG A 195 -34.04 -4.57 4.32
CA ARG A 195 -34.05 -4.22 2.88
C ARG A 195 -32.78 -3.49 2.47
N GLN A 196 -32.30 -2.53 3.26
CA GLN A 196 -31.04 -1.85 3.00
C GLN A 196 -29.82 -2.79 3.08
N ALA A 197 -29.80 -3.71 4.04
CA ALA A 197 -28.74 -4.72 4.16
C ALA A 197 -28.74 -5.68 2.94
N ASN A 198 -29.92 -6.14 2.51
CA ASN A 198 -30.08 -6.99 1.34
C ASN A 198 -29.74 -6.26 0.03
N ARG A 199 -30.06 -4.97 -0.10
CA ARG A 199 -29.69 -4.14 -1.26
C ARG A 199 -28.18 -3.97 -1.36
N LYS A 200 -27.50 -3.77 -0.22
CA LYS A 200 -26.03 -3.76 -0.13
C LYS A 200 -25.44 -5.11 -0.58
N LEU A 201 -26.00 -6.22 -0.12
CA LEU A 201 -25.57 -7.55 -0.57
C LEU A 201 -25.71 -7.72 -2.09
N GLN A 202 -26.82 -7.28 -2.69
CA GLN A 202 -26.99 -7.33 -4.15
C GLN A 202 -25.99 -6.47 -4.94
N THR A 203 -25.49 -5.36 -4.37
CA THR A 203 -24.42 -4.57 -5.02
C THR A 203 -23.05 -5.25 -4.91
N TYR A 204 -22.80 -5.98 -3.82
CA TYR A 204 -21.54 -6.68 -3.59
C TYR A 204 -21.44 -8.04 -4.29
N VAL A 205 -22.57 -8.72 -4.52
CA VAL A 205 -22.61 -10.08 -5.09
C VAL A 205 -22.05 -10.18 -6.52
N PRO A 206 -22.33 -9.25 -7.45
CA PRO A 206 -21.67 -9.20 -8.76
C PRO A 206 -20.29 -8.52 -8.71
N SER A 207 -19.94 -7.87 -7.60
CA SER A 207 -18.71 -7.11 -7.51
C SER A 207 -17.53 -8.07 -7.36
N MET A 208 -16.47 -7.79 -8.13
CA MET A 208 -15.17 -8.47 -8.31
C MET A 208 -14.64 -9.36 -7.17
N THR A 209 -15.04 -9.14 -5.92
CA THR A 209 -14.68 -9.89 -4.73
C THR A 209 -14.88 -11.40 -4.83
N THR A 210 -16.02 -11.89 -5.34
CA THR A 210 -16.28 -13.34 -5.43
C THR A 210 -15.47 -13.99 -6.55
N LEU A 211 -15.41 -13.34 -7.72
CA LEU A 211 -14.57 -13.76 -8.84
C LEU A 211 -13.09 -13.78 -8.48
N HIS A 212 -12.59 -12.73 -7.82
CA HIS A 212 -11.20 -12.62 -7.41
C HIS A 212 -10.83 -13.68 -6.36
N MET A 213 -11.76 -13.99 -5.45
CA MET A 213 -11.59 -15.09 -4.50
C MET A 213 -11.45 -16.44 -5.22
N CYS A 214 -12.33 -16.74 -6.18
CA CYS A 214 -12.27 -17.98 -6.97
C CYS A 214 -11.01 -18.06 -7.85
N GLU A 215 -10.61 -16.98 -8.51
CA GLU A 215 -9.38 -16.91 -9.30
C GLU A 215 -8.13 -17.17 -8.46
N GLN A 216 -8.10 -16.67 -7.22
CA GLN A 216 -6.97 -16.83 -6.34
C GLN A 216 -6.89 -18.25 -5.76
N ILE A 217 -8.03 -18.87 -5.40
CA ILE A 217 -8.11 -20.28 -5.02
C ILE A 217 -7.58 -21.18 -6.14
N TYR A 218 -7.94 -20.88 -7.38
CA TYR A 218 -7.43 -21.60 -8.54
C TYR A 218 -5.91 -21.44 -8.70
N LYS A 219 -5.38 -20.22 -8.56
CA LYS A 219 -3.94 -19.95 -8.70
C LYS A 219 -3.09 -20.59 -7.60
N GLU A 220 -3.58 -20.61 -6.37
CA GLU A 220 -2.81 -21.07 -5.21
C GLU A 220 -2.97 -22.58 -4.96
N LEU A 221 -4.15 -23.14 -5.21
CA LEU A 221 -4.49 -24.51 -4.84
C LEU A 221 -4.88 -25.39 -6.04
N GLY A 222 -5.06 -24.82 -7.23
CA GLY A 222 -5.52 -25.55 -8.43
C GLY A 222 -7.00 -25.93 -8.40
N PHE A 223 -7.75 -25.52 -7.38
CA PHE A 223 -9.16 -25.85 -7.23
C PHE A 223 -10.07 -24.83 -7.92
N VAL A 224 -11.15 -25.32 -8.52
CA VAL A 224 -12.19 -24.45 -9.07
C VAL A 224 -13.24 -24.22 -7.99
N GLY A 225 -13.35 -22.97 -7.53
CA GLY A 225 -14.40 -22.54 -6.60
C GLY A 225 -15.66 -22.12 -7.34
N VAL A 226 -16.81 -22.61 -6.89
CA VAL A 226 -18.14 -22.24 -7.39
C VAL A 226 -18.93 -21.60 -6.25
N VAL A 227 -19.40 -20.38 -6.49
CA VAL A 227 -20.30 -19.68 -5.57
C VAL A 227 -21.69 -19.69 -6.20
N CYS A 228 -22.64 -20.38 -5.58
CA CYS A 228 -24.03 -20.38 -6.01
C CYS A 228 -24.87 -19.52 -5.06
N PHE A 229 -25.61 -18.58 -5.64
CA PHE A 229 -26.63 -17.80 -4.94
C PHE A 229 -27.98 -18.46 -5.22
N THR A 230 -28.63 -18.97 -4.18
CA THR A 230 -29.93 -19.64 -4.30
C THR A 230 -30.91 -19.04 -3.29
N GLY A 231 -32.20 -18.94 -3.67
CA GLY A 231 -33.24 -18.44 -2.76
C GLY A 231 -34.28 -17.57 -3.47
N PRO A 232 -35.42 -17.31 -2.81
CA PRO A 232 -36.49 -16.46 -3.32
C PRO A 232 -36.04 -15.01 -3.49
N GLU A 233 -36.64 -14.31 -4.46
CA GLU A 233 -36.22 -12.96 -4.85
C GLU A 233 -36.30 -11.97 -3.66
N PRO A 234 -35.20 -11.27 -3.31
CA PRO A 234 -35.15 -10.44 -2.10
C PRO A 234 -36.09 -9.24 -2.11
N LYS A 235 -36.50 -8.79 -3.31
CA LYS A 235 -37.49 -7.72 -3.47
C LYS A 235 -38.85 -8.10 -2.88
N CYS A 236 -39.12 -9.39 -2.71
CA CYS A 236 -40.33 -9.92 -2.09
C CYS A 236 -40.11 -10.43 -0.66
N GLY A 237 -39.03 -10.01 0.02
CA GLY A 237 -38.73 -10.43 1.40
C GLY A 237 -38.03 -11.79 1.51
N GLY A 238 -37.57 -12.36 0.39
CA GLY A 238 -36.79 -13.60 0.36
C GLY A 238 -35.36 -13.44 0.88
N SER A 239 -34.82 -14.47 1.54
CA SER A 239 -33.40 -14.50 1.96
C SER A 239 -32.55 -15.24 0.92
N ILE A 240 -31.46 -14.61 0.46
CA ILE A 240 -30.46 -15.28 -0.38
C ILE A 240 -29.63 -16.21 0.50
N VAL A 241 -29.56 -17.48 0.14
CA VAL A 241 -28.62 -18.45 0.68
C VAL A 241 -27.41 -18.51 -0.25
N VAL A 242 -26.23 -18.26 0.30
CA VAL A 242 -24.96 -18.38 -0.43
C VAL A 242 -24.35 -19.74 -0.10
N THR A 243 -24.21 -20.59 -1.12
CA THR A 243 -23.52 -21.87 -1.00
C THR A 243 -22.19 -21.80 -1.74
N PHE A 244 -21.11 -22.18 -1.06
CA PHE A 244 -19.77 -22.23 -1.63
C PHE A 244 -19.32 -23.69 -1.76
N GLY A 245 -18.85 -24.07 -2.95
CA GLY A 245 -18.29 -25.39 -3.22
C GLY A 245 -16.95 -25.28 -3.93
N THR A 246 -16.06 -26.23 -3.68
CA THR A 246 -14.79 -26.41 -4.41
C THR A 246 -14.71 -27.83 -4.93
N ASN A 247 -14.22 -28.01 -6.15
CA ASN A 247 -13.99 -29.35 -6.69
C ASN A 247 -12.59 -29.81 -6.25
N GLY A 248 -12.51 -30.51 -5.12
CA GLY A 248 -11.29 -31.07 -4.54
C GLY A 248 -11.55 -32.43 -3.93
#